data_AF-M5BJK3-F1
#
_entry.id   AF-M5BJK3-F1
#
_cell.length_a   1.000
_cell.length_b   1.000
_cell.length_c   1.000
_cell.angle_alpha   90.00
_cell.angle_beta   90.00
_cell.angle_gamma   90.00
#
_symmetry.space_group_name_H-M   'P 1'
#
loop_
_entity.id
_entity.type
_entity.pdbx_description
1 polymer ?
#
loop_
_entity_poly.entity_id
_entity_poly.type
_entity_poly.pdbx_seq_one_letter_code
_entity_poly.pdbx_strand_id
1 'polypeptide(L)'
;MGDPVNDLTIATVLLLVGGRLVLLKPRKTGSEEVRYDMQILADRIEFCWIHLEGIGTLENSLWGYDGRGIRLWLDALTLEDPASNNPVDGAQSSESVQESVNIPLSFYPLSVLMDKGIIIGVEHEIATRGSLPFVMFRIVPTTHLFLHHVLEHHLTRGHVGDAVQFATHYQHLVFFAHAQEVLLHNVLESEWDRMNAQPSSDFTPTLPAVVEFLDYFDTSLEVVVGCARKTEMARWNYLFDTVGNPRDLFEVGAYIMLKLQSDLDF
;
A
#
# COMPACT_ATOMS: atom_id res chain seq x y z
N MET A 1 24.41 18.33 -22.50
CA MET A 1 24.63 18.59 -21.06
C MET A 1 23.87 19.86 -20.74
N GLY A 2 22.82 19.76 -19.92
CA GLY A 2 21.97 20.90 -19.55
C GLY A 2 22.71 21.87 -18.63
N ASP A 3 22.31 23.13 -18.67
CA ASP A 3 22.79 24.15 -17.73
C ASP A 3 22.07 23.94 -16.38
N PRO A 4 22.78 23.60 -15.29
CA PRO A 4 22.17 23.30 -14.00
C PRO A 4 21.33 24.46 -13.43
N VAL A 5 21.60 25.69 -13.86
CA VAL A 5 20.80 26.87 -13.46
C VAL A 5 19.43 26.84 -14.12
N ASN A 6 19.36 26.42 -15.40
CA ASN A 6 18.10 26.24 -16.10
C ASN A 6 17.32 25.03 -15.58
N ASP A 7 18.00 23.95 -15.20
CA ASP A 7 17.35 22.76 -14.66
C ASP A 7 16.70 23.04 -13.30
N LEU A 8 17.32 23.89 -12.47
CA LEU A 8 16.73 24.32 -11.20
C LEU A 8 15.38 25.02 -11.41
N THR A 9 15.23 25.82 -12.47
CA THR A 9 13.99 26.58 -12.74
C THR A 9 12.73 25.73 -12.95
N ILE A 10 12.91 24.43 -13.20
CA ILE A 10 11.84 23.45 -13.44
C ILE A 10 11.89 22.26 -12.47
N ALA A 11 12.90 22.17 -11.62
CA ALA A 11 13.08 21.05 -10.71
C ALA A 11 12.17 21.16 -9.48
N THR A 12 11.42 20.10 -9.18
CA THR A 12 10.77 19.90 -7.89
C THR A 12 11.82 19.44 -6.87
N VAL A 13 11.86 20.05 -5.69
CA VAL A 13 12.85 19.73 -4.64
C VAL A 13 12.15 19.17 -3.42
N LEU A 14 12.58 17.99 -2.95
CA LEU A 14 12.13 17.40 -1.70
C LEU A 14 13.15 17.67 -0.59
N LEU A 15 12.67 18.11 0.58
CA LEU A 15 13.49 18.44 1.73
C LEU A 15 12.94 17.77 2.99
N LEU A 16 13.82 17.17 3.79
CA LEU A 16 13.49 16.70 5.14
C LEU A 16 14.19 17.59 6.16
N VAL A 17 13.45 18.49 6.81
CA VAL A 17 14.01 19.49 7.73
C VAL A 17 13.26 19.50 9.05
N GLY A 18 13.96 19.18 10.14
CA GLY A 18 13.39 19.16 11.49
C GLY A 18 12.22 18.18 11.64
N GLY A 19 12.32 17.03 10.97
CA GLY A 19 11.26 16.02 10.94
C GLY A 19 10.07 16.36 10.04
N ARG A 20 10.17 17.43 9.23
CA ARG A 20 9.12 17.81 8.28
C ARG A 20 9.55 17.48 6.87
N LEU A 21 8.71 16.72 6.17
CA LEU A 21 8.87 16.40 4.77
C LEU A 21 8.20 17.49 3.94
N VAL A 22 8.99 18.22 3.19
CA VAL A 22 8.61 19.43 2.46
C VAL A 22 8.88 19.23 0.99
N LEU A 23 7.88 19.56 0.17
CA LEU A 23 7.98 19.59 -1.28
C LEU A 23 8.03 21.05 -1.74
N LEU A 24 9.03 21.40 -2.53
CA LEU A 24 9.15 22.71 -3.16
C LEU A 24 8.88 22.56 -4.66
N LYS A 25 7.81 23.21 -5.13
CA LYS A 25 7.42 23.20 -6.55
C LYS A 25 7.79 24.52 -7.21
N PRO A 26 8.41 24.51 -8.40
CA PRO A 26 8.74 25.73 -9.10
C PRO A 26 7.46 26.39 -9.63
N ARG A 27 7.31 27.69 -9.35
CA ARG A 27 6.26 28.54 -9.88
C ARG A 27 6.86 29.50 -10.89
N LYS A 28 6.43 29.39 -12.15
CA LYS A 28 6.85 30.33 -13.21
C LYS A 28 6.11 31.66 -13.04
N THR A 29 6.76 32.62 -12.39
CA THR A 29 6.39 34.03 -12.49
C THR A 29 6.89 34.57 -13.84
N GLY A 30 6.14 35.45 -14.51
CA GLY A 30 6.49 35.96 -15.85
C GLY A 30 7.78 36.82 -15.93
N SER A 31 8.48 37.01 -14.82
CA SER A 31 9.82 37.59 -14.73
C SER A 31 10.86 36.48 -14.56
N GLU A 32 12.11 36.68 -14.99
CA GLU A 32 13.24 35.72 -14.86
C GLU A 32 13.57 35.25 -13.42
N GLU A 33 12.75 35.60 -12.42
CA GLU A 33 12.80 35.09 -11.06
C GLU A 33 11.94 33.83 -10.90
N VAL A 34 12.60 32.72 -10.58
CA VAL A 34 11.95 31.46 -10.15
C VAL A 34 11.56 31.59 -8.68
N ARG A 35 10.28 31.41 -8.38
CA ARG A 35 9.79 31.25 -7.00
C ARG A 35 9.43 29.79 -6.76
N TYR A 36 9.58 29.35 -5.52
CA TYR A 36 9.17 28.01 -5.10
C TYR A 36 7.98 28.11 -4.15
N ASP A 37 6.92 27.39 -4.48
CA ASP A 37 5.82 27.17 -3.57
C ASP A 37 6.19 26.01 -2.63
N MET A 38 6.07 26.25 -1.32
CA MET A 38 6.41 25.29 -0.28
C MET A 38 5.15 24.56 0.19
N GLN A 39 5.18 23.23 0.13
CA GLN A 39 4.11 22.36 0.59
C GLN A 39 4.65 21.38 1.64
N ILE A 40 4.02 21.32 2.81
CA ILE A 40 4.38 20.34 3.85
C ILE A 40 3.58 19.07 3.58
N LEU A 41 4.27 17.96 3.30
CA LEU A 41 3.64 16.65 3.08
C LEU A 41 3.34 15.96 4.41
N ALA A 42 4.28 16.04 5.35
CA ALA A 42 4.21 15.30 6.59
C ALA A 42 5.10 15.90 7.68
N ASP A 43 4.64 15.80 8.92
CA ASP A 43 5.45 16.01 10.11
C ASP A 43 5.89 14.66 10.72
N ARG A 44 6.90 14.73 11.59
CA ARG A 44 7.50 13.59 12.33
C ARG A 44 8.13 12.52 11.44
N ILE A 45 8.57 12.88 10.23
CA ILE A 45 9.30 11.96 9.36
C ILE A 45 10.76 11.87 9.81
N GLU A 46 11.24 10.65 10.05
CA GLU A 46 12.64 10.39 10.42
C GLU A 46 13.54 10.29 9.19
N PHE A 47 13.07 9.59 8.15
CA PHE A 47 13.76 9.44 6.87
C PHE A 47 12.75 9.05 5.78
N CYS A 48 13.18 9.18 4.52
CA CYS A 48 12.34 8.86 3.36
C CYS A 48 13.11 8.16 2.24
N TRP A 49 12.37 7.39 1.43
CA TRP A 49 12.85 6.82 0.16
C TRP A 49 12.05 7.40 -1.00
N ILE A 50 12.74 7.61 -2.12
CA ILE A 50 12.16 8.04 -3.38
C ILE A 50 12.52 6.99 -4.42
N HIS A 51 11.51 6.45 -5.08
CA HIS A 51 11.70 5.50 -6.17
C HIS A 51 11.28 6.17 -7.48
N LEU A 52 12.24 6.76 -8.19
CA LEU A 52 12.00 7.39 -9.49
C LEU A 52 11.69 6.35 -10.57
N GLU A 53 12.39 5.21 -10.53
CA GLU A 53 12.08 4.02 -11.32
C GLU A 53 11.34 3.04 -10.40
N GLY A 54 10.02 2.92 -10.58
CA GLY A 54 9.14 2.08 -9.77
C GLY A 54 8.43 1.01 -10.58
N ILE A 55 7.62 0.19 -9.89
CA ILE A 55 6.83 -0.89 -10.48
C ILE A 55 5.36 -0.45 -10.52
N GLY A 56 4.78 -0.37 -11.72
CA GLY A 56 3.39 0.03 -11.91
C GLY A 56 3.07 1.36 -11.24
N THR A 57 2.05 1.39 -10.39
CA THR A 57 1.59 2.60 -9.68
C THR A 57 2.53 3.11 -8.58
N LEU A 58 3.72 2.52 -8.43
CA LEU A 58 4.73 2.96 -7.47
C LEU A 58 5.88 3.74 -8.13
N GLU A 59 5.80 4.00 -9.43
CA GLU A 59 6.68 4.95 -10.10
C GLU A 59 6.51 6.34 -9.49
N ASN A 60 7.62 7.01 -9.17
CA ASN A 60 7.63 8.31 -8.47
C ASN A 60 6.98 8.28 -7.08
N SER A 61 6.93 7.11 -6.45
CA SER A 61 6.41 6.98 -5.08
C SER A 61 7.39 7.54 -4.04
N LEU A 62 6.83 8.20 -3.04
CA LEU A 62 7.54 8.72 -1.87
C LEU A 62 7.11 7.95 -0.63
N TRP A 63 8.10 7.50 0.13
CA TRP A 63 7.91 6.68 1.31
C TRP A 63 8.55 7.40 2.50
N GLY A 64 7.78 7.77 3.51
CA GLY A 64 8.28 8.45 4.71
C GLY A 64 7.98 7.63 5.97
N TYR A 65 9.00 7.36 6.79
CA TYR A 65 8.81 6.69 8.07
C TYR A 65 8.59 7.71 9.19
N ASP A 66 7.50 7.58 9.95
CA ASP A 66 7.09 8.54 10.98
C ASP A 66 7.36 8.10 12.44
N GLY A 67 8.12 7.02 12.61
CA GLY A 67 8.36 6.38 13.91
C GLY A 67 7.31 5.33 14.31
N ARG A 68 6.16 5.27 13.61
CA ARG A 68 5.09 4.27 13.83
C ARG A 68 4.80 3.43 12.60
N GLY A 69 4.97 4.01 11.42
CA GLY A 69 4.67 3.36 10.16
C GLY A 69 5.27 4.10 8.98
N ILE A 70 5.05 3.54 7.81
CA ILE A 70 5.39 4.17 6.54
C ILE A 70 4.16 4.90 6.01
N ARG A 71 4.33 6.18 5.73
CA ARG A 71 3.41 7.00 4.95
C ARG A 71 3.86 6.97 3.49
N LEU A 72 2.95 6.57 2.61
CA LEU A 72 3.21 6.38 1.19
C LEU A 72 2.37 7.36 0.37
N TRP A 73 3.04 8.12 -0.50
CA TRP A 73 2.43 8.92 -1.55
C TRP A 73 2.73 8.24 -2.89
N LEU A 74 1.70 7.71 -3.55
CA LEU A 74 1.86 6.91 -4.78
C LEU A 74 2.41 7.74 -5.94
N ASP A 75 2.02 9.01 -6.03
CA ASP A 75 2.56 9.94 -7.01
C ASP A 75 2.95 11.24 -6.29
N ALA A 76 4.24 11.36 -5.94
CA ALA A 76 4.75 12.50 -5.21
C ALA A 76 4.90 13.75 -6.11
N LEU A 77 4.89 13.58 -7.44
CA LEU A 77 5.14 14.66 -8.39
C LEU A 77 3.84 15.36 -8.81
N THR A 78 2.71 14.65 -8.82
CA THR A 78 1.41 15.23 -9.18
C THR A 78 0.57 15.71 -7.99
N LEU A 79 1.03 15.57 -6.74
CA LEU A 79 0.29 15.98 -5.54
C LEU A 79 -0.37 17.36 -5.73
N GLU A 80 -1.66 17.37 -6.03
CA GLU A 80 -2.35 18.60 -6.42
C GLU A 80 -2.41 19.54 -5.21
N ASP A 81 -2.26 20.83 -5.48
CA ASP A 81 -2.46 21.84 -4.44
C ASP A 81 -3.96 21.87 -4.08
N PRO A 82 -4.34 21.75 -2.79
CA PRO A 82 -5.72 21.99 -2.37
C PRO A 82 -6.19 23.44 -2.68
N ALA A 83 -5.27 24.32 -3.05
CA ALA A 83 -5.52 25.70 -3.46
C ALA A 83 -6.29 25.87 -4.80
N SER A 84 -6.60 24.78 -5.51
CA SER A 84 -7.51 24.82 -6.66
C SER A 84 -8.99 24.97 -6.25
N ASN A 85 -9.32 24.82 -4.97
CA ASN A 85 -10.60 25.21 -4.39
C ASN A 85 -10.49 26.59 -3.71
N ASN A 86 -10.90 27.63 -4.43
CA ASN A 86 -11.20 29.01 -4.00
C ASN A 86 -10.64 29.44 -2.61
N PRO A 87 -9.56 30.24 -2.55
CA PRO A 87 -9.10 30.80 -1.29
C PRO A 87 -10.06 31.91 -0.83
N VAL A 88 -10.85 31.63 0.20
CA VAL A 88 -11.52 32.66 1.00
C VAL A 88 -10.65 32.89 2.25
N ASP A 89 -10.03 34.07 2.29
CA ASP A 89 -9.46 34.75 3.46
C ASP A 89 -8.41 34.03 4.34
N GLY A 90 -7.15 34.45 4.17
CA GLY A 90 -6.34 34.99 5.26
C GLY A 90 -5.81 34.07 6.38
N ALA A 91 -6.03 32.75 6.33
CA ALA A 91 -5.40 31.81 7.27
C ALA A 91 -4.39 30.92 6.54
N GLN A 92 -3.10 31.04 6.88
CA GLN A 92 -2.09 30.03 6.52
C GLN A 92 -2.36 28.76 7.35
N SER A 93 -3.41 28.01 7.02
CA SER A 93 -3.51 26.60 7.40
C SER A 93 -2.49 25.85 6.56
N SER A 94 -1.41 25.42 7.19
CA SER A 94 -0.54 24.38 6.63
C SER A 94 -1.37 23.08 6.58
N GLU A 95 -2.25 22.94 5.60
CA GLU A 95 -2.96 21.69 5.36
C GLU A 95 -1.92 20.70 4.81
N SER A 96 -1.50 19.79 5.68
CA SER A 96 -0.64 18.67 5.31
C SER A 96 -1.33 17.83 4.25
N VAL A 97 -0.64 17.54 3.14
CA VAL A 97 -1.17 16.66 2.10
C VAL A 97 -1.46 15.28 2.69
N GLN A 98 -2.68 14.77 2.45
CA GLN A 98 -3.06 13.44 2.91
C GLN A 98 -2.23 12.37 2.19
N GLU A 99 -1.64 11.44 2.95
CA GLU A 99 -0.95 10.28 2.38
C GLU A 99 -1.93 9.38 1.60
N SER A 100 -1.42 8.70 0.58
CA SER A 100 -2.22 7.72 -0.16
C SER A 100 -2.46 6.48 0.70
N VAL A 101 -1.41 5.98 1.35
CA VAL A 101 -1.45 4.75 2.15
C VAL A 101 -0.63 4.93 3.42
N ASN A 102 -1.13 4.40 4.54
CA ASN A 102 -0.40 4.32 5.80
C ASN A 102 -0.20 2.86 6.19
N ILE A 103 1.06 2.45 6.32
CA ILE A 103 1.49 1.09 6.61
C ILE A 103 2.05 1.07 8.04
N PRO A 104 1.27 0.64 9.05
CA PRO A 104 1.78 0.52 10.40
C PRO A 104 2.88 -0.55 10.48
N LEU A 105 3.95 -0.28 11.22
CA LEU A 105 5.07 -1.19 11.41
C LEU A 105 5.36 -1.43 12.89
N SER A 106 5.72 -2.65 13.25
CA SER A 106 6.12 -3.04 14.61
C SER A 106 7.65 -3.04 14.81
N PHE A 107 8.42 -2.76 13.76
CA PHE A 107 9.88 -2.77 13.76
C PHE A 107 10.44 -1.54 13.04
N TYR A 108 11.74 -1.28 13.21
CA TYR A 108 12.39 -0.14 12.57
C TYR A 108 12.77 -0.49 11.11
N PRO A 109 12.18 0.17 10.10
CA PRO A 109 12.42 -0.21 8.72
C PRO A 109 13.77 0.31 8.22
N LEU A 110 14.46 -0.51 7.43
CA LEU A 110 15.77 -0.21 6.86
C LEU A 110 15.71 0.01 5.34
N SER A 111 14.83 -0.70 4.64
CA SER A 111 14.69 -0.58 3.19
C SER A 111 13.34 -1.10 2.71
N VAL A 112 12.88 -0.57 1.58
CA VAL A 112 11.72 -1.06 0.82
C VAL A 112 12.24 -1.80 -0.40
N LEU A 113 12.04 -3.12 -0.44
CA LEU A 113 12.37 -3.94 -1.59
C LEU A 113 11.17 -4.00 -2.54
N MET A 114 11.13 -3.04 -3.44
CA MET A 114 10.02 -2.85 -4.37
C MET A 114 9.76 -4.09 -5.22
N ASP A 115 10.81 -4.69 -5.80
CA ASP A 115 10.72 -5.90 -6.63
C ASP A 115 10.21 -7.14 -5.88
N LYS A 116 10.30 -7.14 -4.54
CA LYS A 116 9.83 -8.21 -3.67
C LYS A 116 8.52 -7.88 -2.96
N GLY A 117 8.00 -6.67 -3.05
CA GLY A 117 6.78 -6.30 -2.33
C GLY A 117 6.91 -6.32 -0.79
N ILE A 118 8.13 -6.18 -0.26
CA ILE A 118 8.41 -6.24 1.19
C ILE A 118 9.20 -5.03 1.70
N ILE A 119 8.93 -4.67 2.94
CA ILE A 119 9.75 -3.77 3.76
C ILE A 119 10.61 -4.65 4.66
N ILE A 120 11.91 -4.40 4.67
CA ILE A 120 12.86 -5.07 5.57
C ILE A 120 13.26 -4.09 6.65
N GLY A 121 13.35 -4.57 7.88
CA GLY A 121 13.89 -3.81 8.98
C GLY A 121 14.43 -4.68 10.07
N VAL A 122 14.57 -4.09 11.24
CA VAL A 122 15.14 -4.74 12.41
C VAL A 122 14.29 -4.53 13.64
N GLU A 123 14.18 -5.59 14.43
CA GLU A 123 13.56 -5.58 15.74
C GLU A 123 14.60 -5.94 16.80
N HIS A 124 14.36 -5.47 18.02
CA HIS A 124 15.18 -5.81 19.15
C HIS A 124 14.57 -7.00 19.94
N GLU A 125 15.35 -8.07 20.10
CA GLU A 125 14.96 -9.24 20.89
C GLU A 125 15.82 -9.34 22.16
N ILE A 126 15.13 -9.50 23.29
CA ILE A 126 15.74 -9.70 24.60
C ILE A 126 15.84 -11.20 24.88
N ALA A 127 17.07 -11.71 24.98
CA ALA A 127 17.33 -13.11 25.32
C ALA A 127 17.92 -13.24 26.71
N THR A 128 17.28 -14.03 27.57
CA THR A 128 17.83 -14.44 28.86
C THR A 128 18.35 -15.86 28.79
N ARG A 129 19.51 -16.12 29.41
CA ARG A 129 20.03 -17.48 29.58
C ARG A 129 20.24 -17.73 31.05
N GLY A 130 19.64 -18.81 31.57
CA GLY A 130 19.71 -19.13 33.00
C GLY A 130 21.14 -19.34 33.54
N SER A 131 22.12 -19.59 32.65
CA SER A 131 23.54 -19.74 33.00
C SER A 131 24.32 -18.43 33.04
N LEU A 132 23.74 -17.30 32.62
CA LEU A 132 24.41 -16.00 32.58
C LEU A 132 23.68 -15.00 33.49
N PRO A 133 24.39 -14.21 34.31
CA PRO A 133 23.78 -13.23 35.21
C PRO A 133 23.42 -11.91 34.50
N PHE A 134 23.30 -11.91 33.16
CA PHE A 134 22.99 -10.72 32.37
C PHE A 134 22.06 -11.05 31.21
N VAL A 135 21.38 -10.01 30.73
CA VAL A 135 20.46 -10.06 29.60
C VAL A 135 21.25 -9.78 28.31
N MET A 136 20.98 -10.57 27.27
CA MET A 136 21.56 -10.33 25.94
C MET A 136 20.58 -9.59 25.05
N PHE A 137 21.08 -8.55 24.39
CA PHE A 137 20.31 -7.77 23.44
C PHE A 137 20.69 -8.18 22.02
N ARG A 138 19.74 -8.72 21.24
CA ARG A 138 19.96 -9.11 19.84
C ARG A 138 19.14 -8.21 18.91
N ILE A 139 19.70 -7.96 17.73
CA ILE A 139 18.98 -7.33 16.62
C ILE A 139 18.60 -8.45 15.65
N VAL A 140 17.32 -8.56 15.32
CA VAL A 140 16.76 -9.60 14.45
C VAL A 140 16.18 -8.95 13.21
N PRO A 141 16.49 -9.44 11.99
CA PRO A 141 15.86 -8.94 10.78
C PRO A 141 14.38 -9.37 10.73
N THR A 142 13.51 -8.42 10.45
CA THR A 142 12.07 -8.62 10.31
C THR A 142 11.60 -8.08 8.96
N THR A 143 10.54 -8.68 8.41
CA THR A 143 10.00 -8.30 7.10
C THR A 143 8.49 -8.04 7.18
N HIS A 144 7.99 -7.09 6.41
CA HIS A 144 6.57 -6.78 6.29
C HIS A 144 6.14 -6.75 4.82
N LEU A 145 5.07 -7.46 4.45
CA LEU A 145 4.50 -7.40 3.10
C LEU A 145 3.71 -6.09 2.94
N PHE A 146 3.92 -5.33 1.86
CA PHE A 146 3.18 -4.09 1.64
C PHE A 146 2.14 -4.16 0.51
N LEU A 147 2.17 -5.22 -0.32
CA LEU A 147 1.34 -5.29 -1.52
C LEU A 147 -0.16 -5.14 -1.23
N HIS A 148 -0.65 -5.79 -0.17
CA HIS A 148 -2.06 -5.72 0.23
C HIS A 148 -2.49 -4.30 0.57
N HIS A 149 -1.64 -3.47 1.17
CA HIS A 149 -1.96 -2.09 1.51
C HIS A 149 -2.16 -1.20 0.27
N VAL A 150 -1.33 -1.41 -0.75
CA VAL A 150 -1.46 -0.68 -2.03
C VAL A 150 -2.66 -1.18 -2.82
N LEU A 151 -2.91 -2.49 -2.82
CA LEU A 151 -4.08 -3.09 -3.46
C LEU A 151 -5.39 -2.60 -2.82
N GLU A 152 -5.48 -2.63 -1.50
CA GLU A 152 -6.64 -2.15 -0.75
C GLU A 152 -6.94 -0.68 -1.08
N HIS A 153 -5.91 0.16 -1.22
CA HIS A 153 -6.07 1.55 -1.63
C HIS A 153 -6.76 1.71 -3.00
N HIS A 154 -6.29 0.96 -4.00
CA HIS A 154 -6.89 0.99 -5.35
C HIS A 154 -8.31 0.44 -5.35
N LEU A 155 -8.54 -0.66 -4.64
CA LEU A 155 -9.85 -1.33 -4.59
C LEU A 155 -10.90 -0.51 -3.83
N THR A 156 -10.52 0.17 -2.75
CA THR A 156 -11.41 1.08 -2.01
C THR A 156 -11.86 2.27 -2.88
N ARG A 157 -11.05 2.66 -3.87
CA ARG A 157 -11.38 3.71 -4.85
C ARG A 157 -12.12 3.17 -6.08
N GLY A 158 -12.36 1.86 -6.16
CA GLY A 158 -13.01 1.22 -7.31
C GLY A 158 -12.09 1.08 -8.54
N HIS A 159 -10.78 1.28 -8.39
CA HIS A 159 -9.82 1.18 -9.49
C HIS A 159 -9.29 -0.25 -9.65
N VAL A 160 -10.18 -1.20 -9.97
CA VAL A 160 -9.82 -2.63 -10.11
C VAL A 160 -8.76 -2.84 -11.21
N GLY A 161 -8.86 -2.11 -12.33
CA GLY A 161 -7.88 -2.21 -13.42
C GLY A 161 -6.45 -1.86 -13.00
N ASP A 162 -6.28 -0.79 -12.21
CA ASP A 162 -4.98 -0.39 -11.68
C ASP A 162 -4.43 -1.41 -10.68
N ALA A 163 -5.31 -1.97 -9.84
CA ALA A 163 -4.97 -3.04 -8.90
C ALA A 163 -4.48 -4.30 -9.63
N VAL A 164 -5.16 -4.72 -10.70
CA VAL A 164 -4.78 -5.87 -11.53
C VAL A 164 -3.44 -5.62 -12.21
N GLN A 165 -3.24 -4.46 -12.83
CA GLN A 165 -1.95 -4.10 -13.45
C GLN A 165 -0.82 -4.10 -12.42
N PHE A 166 -1.05 -3.52 -11.24
CA PHE A 166 -0.08 -3.51 -10.15
C PHE A 166 0.28 -4.95 -9.72
N ALA A 167 -0.72 -5.78 -9.42
CA ALA A 167 -0.53 -7.16 -8.98
C ALA A 167 0.13 -8.06 -10.03
N THR A 168 -0.11 -7.80 -11.32
CA THR A 168 0.52 -8.54 -12.44
C THR A 168 2.05 -8.49 -12.38
N HIS A 169 2.65 -7.41 -11.87
CA HIS A 169 4.10 -7.33 -11.71
C HIS A 169 4.64 -8.27 -10.62
N TYR A 170 3.80 -8.68 -9.68
CA TYR A 170 4.16 -9.48 -8.51
C TYR A 170 3.70 -10.94 -8.59
N GLN A 171 2.95 -11.32 -9.63
CA GLN A 171 2.40 -12.66 -9.82
C GLN A 171 3.45 -13.79 -9.75
N HIS A 172 4.70 -13.47 -10.08
CA HIS A 172 5.83 -14.40 -10.09
C HIS A 172 6.39 -14.71 -8.69
N LEU A 173 5.97 -13.96 -7.66
CA LEU A 173 6.45 -14.15 -6.30
C LEU A 173 5.79 -15.38 -5.65
N VAL A 174 6.60 -16.21 -5.00
CA VAL A 174 6.13 -17.46 -4.35
C VAL A 174 5.08 -17.22 -3.24
N PHE A 175 5.03 -16.01 -2.69
CA PHE A 175 4.07 -15.61 -1.65
C PHE A 175 2.95 -14.72 -2.20
N PHE A 176 2.78 -14.62 -3.52
CA PHE A 176 1.75 -13.78 -4.13
C PHE A 176 0.33 -14.17 -3.69
N ALA A 177 0.01 -15.47 -3.72
CA ALA A 177 -1.27 -15.98 -3.20
C ALA A 177 -1.46 -15.62 -1.72
N HIS A 178 -0.41 -15.69 -0.91
CA HIS A 178 -0.48 -15.27 0.49
C HIS A 178 -0.74 -13.76 0.64
N ALA A 179 -0.15 -12.91 -0.21
CA ALA A 179 -0.42 -11.47 -0.18
C ALA A 179 -1.89 -11.15 -0.52
N GLN A 180 -2.48 -11.87 -1.48
CA GLN A 180 -3.90 -11.78 -1.83
C GLN A 180 -4.81 -12.30 -0.69
N GLU A 181 -4.41 -13.37 -0.01
CA GLU A 181 -5.12 -13.89 1.17
C GLU A 181 -5.13 -12.89 2.31
N VAL A 182 -4.00 -12.23 2.59
CA VAL A 182 -3.92 -11.16 3.60
C VAL A 182 -4.82 -9.98 3.21
N LEU A 183 -4.85 -9.60 1.93
CA LEU A 183 -5.77 -8.56 1.43
C LEU A 183 -7.24 -8.94 1.69
N LEU A 184 -7.67 -10.12 1.22
CA LEU A 184 -9.05 -10.58 1.37
C LEU A 184 -9.45 -10.65 2.85
N HIS A 185 -8.56 -11.19 3.68
CA HIS A 185 -8.78 -11.30 5.12
C HIS A 185 -8.93 -9.91 5.76
N ASN A 186 -8.01 -8.98 5.53
CA ASN A 186 -8.05 -7.65 6.14
C ASN A 186 -9.29 -6.86 5.73
N VAL A 187 -9.67 -6.91 4.45
CA VAL A 187 -10.89 -6.25 3.96
C VAL A 187 -12.12 -6.88 4.60
N LEU A 188 -12.23 -8.20 4.60
CA LEU A 188 -13.35 -8.91 5.22
C LEU A 188 -13.51 -8.55 6.71
N GLU A 189 -12.41 -8.59 7.47
CA GLU A 189 -12.42 -8.27 8.90
C GLU A 189 -12.83 -6.82 9.14
N SER A 190 -12.24 -5.88 8.39
CA SER A 190 -12.50 -4.44 8.57
C SER A 190 -13.93 -4.05 8.18
N GLU A 191 -14.49 -4.62 7.12
CA GLU A 191 -15.87 -4.38 6.70
C GLU A 191 -16.87 -4.97 7.69
N TRP A 192 -16.62 -6.19 8.17
CA TRP A 192 -17.45 -6.83 9.18
C TRP A 192 -17.48 -6.04 10.49
N ASP A 193 -16.33 -5.55 10.95
CA ASP A 193 -16.24 -4.72 12.15
C ASP A 193 -16.98 -3.38 11.97
N ARG A 194 -16.87 -2.74 10.79
CA ARG A 194 -17.61 -1.51 10.46
C ARG A 194 -19.12 -1.72 10.43
N MET A 195 -19.58 -2.80 9.79
CA MET A 195 -21.00 -3.17 9.72
C MET A 195 -21.62 -3.34 11.11
N ASN A 196 -20.84 -3.89 12.07
CA ASN A 196 -21.29 -4.10 13.44
C ASN A 196 -21.13 -2.86 14.35
N ALA A 197 -20.18 -1.96 14.05
CA ALA A 197 -19.89 -0.79 14.89
C ALA A 197 -20.73 0.45 14.53
N GLN A 198 -20.97 0.73 13.23
CA GLN A 198 -21.67 1.94 12.77
C GLN A 198 -22.52 1.65 11.51
N PRO A 199 -23.86 1.56 11.63
CA PRO A 199 -24.76 1.43 10.48
C PRO A 199 -25.03 2.80 9.81
N SER A 200 -23.97 3.57 9.51
CA SER A 200 -24.09 4.83 8.77
C SER A 200 -24.19 4.57 7.25
N SER A 201 -25.11 5.28 6.60
CA SER A 201 -25.65 5.05 5.25
C SER A 201 -24.71 5.18 4.05
N ASP A 202 -23.44 5.55 4.26
CA ASP A 202 -22.48 5.85 3.18
C ASP A 202 -21.35 4.80 3.08
N PHE A 203 -21.58 3.59 3.58
CA PHE A 203 -20.62 2.50 3.48
C PHE A 203 -20.69 1.85 2.08
N THR A 204 -19.62 2.02 1.30
CA THR A 204 -19.40 1.29 0.06
C THR A 204 -18.62 0.00 0.36
N PRO A 205 -19.19 -1.19 0.12
CA PRO A 205 -18.48 -2.44 0.34
C PRO A 205 -17.35 -2.58 -0.67
N THR A 206 -16.14 -2.82 -0.18
CA THR A 206 -14.91 -3.05 -0.97
C THR A 206 -14.72 -4.54 -1.27
N LEU A 207 -15.31 -5.44 -0.46
CA LEU A 207 -15.22 -6.89 -0.64
C LEU A 207 -15.63 -7.37 -2.05
N PRO A 208 -16.71 -6.88 -2.69
CA PRO A 208 -17.02 -7.26 -4.07
C PRO A 208 -15.92 -6.88 -5.07
N ALA A 209 -15.27 -5.72 -4.90
CA ALA A 209 -14.16 -5.29 -5.74
C ALA A 209 -12.91 -6.16 -5.51
N VAL A 210 -12.68 -6.63 -4.27
CA VAL A 210 -11.62 -7.61 -3.97
C VAL A 210 -11.90 -8.93 -4.66
N VAL A 211 -13.13 -9.44 -4.60
CA VAL A 211 -13.51 -10.69 -5.26
C VAL A 211 -13.33 -10.58 -6.77
N GLU A 212 -13.84 -9.50 -7.38
CA GLU A 212 -13.64 -9.23 -8.82
C GLU A 212 -12.15 -9.18 -9.17
N PHE A 213 -11.32 -8.54 -8.34
CA PHE A 213 -9.86 -8.51 -8.51
C PHE A 213 -9.23 -9.91 -8.43
N LEU A 214 -9.67 -10.76 -7.51
CA LEU A 214 -9.13 -12.11 -7.36
C LEU A 214 -9.41 -12.97 -8.59
N ASP A 215 -10.56 -12.79 -9.25
CA ASP A 215 -10.95 -13.55 -10.44
C ASP A 215 -10.01 -13.34 -11.66
N TYR A 216 -9.15 -12.33 -11.63
CA TYR A 216 -8.11 -12.12 -12.66
C TYR A 216 -6.89 -13.04 -12.50
N PHE A 217 -6.78 -13.79 -11.41
CA PHE A 217 -5.61 -14.63 -11.10
C PHE A 217 -6.01 -16.08 -10.83
N ASP A 218 -5.20 -17.03 -11.30
CA ASP A 218 -5.42 -18.48 -11.11
C ASP A 218 -5.37 -18.92 -9.63
N THR A 219 -4.87 -18.07 -8.75
CA THR A 219 -4.77 -18.28 -7.29
C THR A 219 -6.07 -18.01 -6.54
N SER A 220 -7.12 -17.50 -7.19
CA SER A 220 -8.37 -17.06 -6.56
C SER A 220 -8.99 -18.09 -5.60
N LEU A 221 -9.14 -19.33 -6.06
CA LEU A 221 -9.73 -20.41 -5.27
C LEU A 221 -8.88 -20.79 -4.06
N GLU A 222 -7.55 -20.86 -4.22
CA GLU A 222 -6.62 -21.15 -3.13
C GLU A 222 -6.70 -20.05 -2.06
N VAL A 223 -6.75 -18.79 -2.50
CA VAL A 223 -6.84 -17.61 -1.64
C VAL A 223 -8.14 -17.61 -0.83
N VAL A 224 -9.28 -17.88 -1.46
CA VAL A 224 -10.59 -17.92 -0.78
C VAL A 224 -10.63 -19.03 0.26
N VAL A 225 -10.17 -20.24 -0.08
CA VAL A 225 -10.12 -21.37 0.86
C VAL A 225 -9.14 -21.09 2.00
N GLY A 226 -7.98 -20.53 1.68
CA GLY A 226 -6.96 -20.13 2.63
C GLY A 226 -7.46 -19.10 3.64
N CYS A 227 -8.20 -18.10 3.17
CA CYS A 227 -8.86 -17.09 3.98
C CYS A 227 -9.94 -17.74 4.87
N ALA A 228 -10.86 -18.50 4.30
CA ALA A 228 -11.96 -19.14 5.05
C ALA A 228 -11.46 -20.03 6.21
N ARG A 229 -10.33 -20.72 6.02
CA ARG A 229 -9.70 -21.55 7.09
C ARG A 229 -9.19 -20.71 8.27
N LYS A 230 -8.83 -19.45 8.05
CA LYS A 230 -8.29 -18.54 9.07
C LYS A 230 -9.35 -17.59 9.65
N THR A 231 -10.46 -17.41 8.95
CA THR A 231 -11.58 -16.55 9.37
C THR A 231 -12.54 -17.26 10.33
N GLU A 232 -13.09 -16.53 11.29
CA GLU A 232 -14.13 -17.01 12.21
C GLU A 232 -15.42 -17.42 11.48
N MET A 233 -16.04 -18.53 11.90
CA MET A 233 -17.26 -19.08 11.26
C MET A 233 -18.43 -18.08 11.19
N ALA A 234 -18.52 -17.12 12.11
CA ALA A 234 -19.57 -16.11 12.13
C ALA A 234 -19.57 -15.21 10.86
N ARG A 235 -18.40 -15.06 10.23
CA ARG A 235 -18.18 -14.17 9.07
C ARG A 235 -18.27 -14.92 7.75
N TRP A 236 -18.36 -16.25 7.77
CA TRP A 236 -18.39 -17.08 6.57
C TRP A 236 -19.60 -16.81 5.68
N ASN A 237 -20.78 -16.58 6.28
CA ASN A 237 -21.97 -16.26 5.50
C ASN A 237 -21.74 -15.01 4.64
N TYR A 238 -21.19 -13.95 5.23
CA TYR A 238 -20.90 -12.72 4.50
C TYR A 238 -19.83 -12.88 3.42
N LEU A 239 -18.78 -13.65 3.70
CA LEU A 239 -17.77 -14.00 2.71
C LEU A 239 -18.38 -14.76 1.52
N PHE A 240 -19.11 -15.85 1.77
CA PHE A 240 -19.66 -16.71 0.71
C PHE A 240 -20.87 -16.11 0.00
N ASP A 241 -21.59 -15.19 0.63
CA ASP A 241 -22.62 -14.39 -0.04
C ASP A 241 -22.01 -13.48 -1.12
N THR A 242 -20.75 -13.06 -0.94
CA THR A 242 -20.05 -12.17 -1.89
C THR A 242 -19.22 -12.94 -2.91
N VAL A 243 -18.48 -13.98 -2.48
CA VAL A 243 -17.61 -14.79 -3.37
C VAL A 243 -18.42 -15.77 -4.22
N GLY A 244 -19.64 -16.11 -3.80
CA GLY A 244 -20.47 -17.13 -4.44
C GLY A 244 -20.38 -18.48 -3.71
N ASN A 245 -21.26 -19.39 -4.10
CA ASN A 245 -21.42 -20.67 -3.39
C ASN A 245 -20.13 -21.50 -3.46
N PRO A 246 -19.61 -21.99 -2.33
CA PRO A 246 -18.43 -22.86 -2.29
C PRO A 246 -18.51 -24.03 -3.28
N ARG A 247 -19.70 -24.62 -3.47
CA ARG A 247 -19.89 -25.76 -4.38
C ARG A 247 -19.63 -25.41 -5.83
N ASP A 248 -20.11 -24.26 -6.28
CA ASP A 248 -19.95 -23.81 -7.66
C ASP A 248 -18.47 -23.45 -7.93
N LEU A 249 -17.80 -22.88 -6.93
CA LEU A 249 -16.36 -22.59 -6.96
C LEU A 249 -15.50 -23.87 -7.05
N PHE A 250 -15.87 -24.92 -6.32
CA PHE A 250 -15.19 -26.22 -6.41
C PHE A 250 -15.42 -26.93 -7.75
N GLU A 251 -16.61 -26.82 -8.35
CA GLU A 251 -16.89 -27.39 -9.67
C GLU A 251 -16.11 -26.68 -10.78
N VAL A 252 -16.01 -25.35 -10.72
CA VAL A 252 -15.19 -24.56 -11.66
C VAL A 252 -13.71 -24.86 -11.50
N GLY A 253 -13.19 -24.96 -10.27
CA GLY A 253 -11.79 -25.31 -10.00
C GLY A 253 -11.41 -26.71 -10.49
N ALA A 254 -12.30 -27.70 -10.29
CA ALA A 254 -12.11 -29.05 -10.82
C ALA A 254 -12.13 -29.07 -12.35
N TYR A 255 -12.97 -28.25 -12.99
CA TYR A 255 -13.06 -28.14 -14.45
C TYR A 255 -11.81 -27.50 -15.07
N ILE A 256 -11.24 -26.45 -14.44
CA ILE A 256 -9.99 -25.82 -14.89
C ILE A 256 -8.79 -26.77 -14.74
N MET A 257 -8.70 -27.50 -13.61
CA MET A 257 -7.70 -28.56 -13.42
C MET A 257 -7.78 -29.64 -14.50
N LEU A 258 -8.98 -30.12 -14.82
CA LEU A 258 -9.18 -31.12 -15.88
C LEU A 258 -8.88 -30.59 -17.28
N LYS A 259 -9.10 -29.29 -17.53
CA LYS A 259 -8.85 -28.66 -18.83
C LYS A 259 -7.38 -28.36 -19.06
N LEU A 260 -6.65 -27.89 -18.04
CA LEU A 260 -5.19 -27.75 -18.09
C LEU A 260 -4.48 -29.09 -18.29
N GLN A 261 -5.02 -30.17 -17.72
CA GLN A 261 -4.48 -31.51 -17.92
C GLN A 261 -4.75 -32.06 -19.34
N SER A 262 -5.87 -31.65 -19.96
CA SER A 262 -6.20 -31.93 -21.37
C SER A 262 -5.37 -31.13 -22.37
N ASP A 263 -4.99 -29.89 -22.04
CA ASP A 263 -4.23 -29.00 -22.93
C ASP A 263 -2.70 -29.25 -22.88
N LEU A 264 -2.23 -30.02 -21.89
CA LEU A 264 -0.83 -30.49 -21.78
C LEU A 264 -0.56 -31.85 -22.48
N ASP A 265 -1.61 -32.51 -22.99
CA ASP A 265 -1.55 -33.81 -23.67
C ASP A 265 -1.47 -33.69 -25.22
N PHE A 266 -1.02 -32.56 -25.77
CA PHE A 266 -0.74 -32.38 -27.21
C PHE A 266 0.67 -31.85 -27.53
#